data_AF-A0A7K9NTQ2-F1
#
_entry.id   AF-A0A7K9NTQ2-F1
#
_cell.length_a   1.000
_cell.length_b   1.000
_cell.length_c   1.000
_cell.angle_alpha   90.00
_cell.angle_beta   90.00
_cell.angle_gamma   90.00
#
_symmetry.space_group_name_H-M   'P 1'
#
loop_
_entity.id
_entity.type
_entity.pdbx_description
1 polymer ?
#
loop_
_entity_poly.entity_id
_entity_poly.type
_entity_poly.pdbx_seq_one_letter_code
_entity_poly.pdbx_strand_id
1 'polypeptide(L)'
;AYAAALLSQGKGAAFCIQPSTGTLKAFQQLTIEIAAYNNMWGEYQDNLVCKVGDLQPKLIPMQMTVKGCPIYLQLISPWPFTWTRRNAALRFGTQVSGGSPVLRRVQLNNPTPFDIRLDWEIYNQEPDDEKLVDLLVLFGDPFSPMDMAGNETASSGSTSESEVVLKTQACTFSKEFRSSFRRATLSQESIREKNISVLMRPHEGVPADSPYSIAPRQIVVPGGGSSDVYISFTPLVLPDTEAELCCDGVVLGFMSLDDKLARMVPNKVHRSRGYEAPPLRVQVEAVLRHPLLEVEMDHDRGMVFYSVASDLLPARPFYGVLTDSVITQSLKLTNCTKVPLHFRLFLSTPSTPFSLSSADPKKSTKTSHSKKEEREQQPQHVLYPQQNMLVKVSFHTTLELLRYQHLPETQLLPGLQVLQLDNGERKLKFNQNLVIEHSNYTTQV
;
A
#
# COMPACT_ATOMS: atom_id res chain seq x y z
N ALA A 1 -37.56 8.25 0.83
CA ALA A 1 -38.51 9.11 1.58
C ALA A 1 -39.12 8.40 2.78
N TYR A 2 -39.86 7.29 2.59
CA TYR A 2 -40.58 6.60 3.68
C TYR A 2 -39.69 6.08 4.83
N ALA A 3 -38.65 5.28 4.52
CA ALA A 3 -37.73 4.77 5.56
C ALA A 3 -36.98 5.89 6.30
N ALA A 4 -36.62 6.98 5.60
CA ALA A 4 -35.98 8.14 6.20
C ALA A 4 -36.91 8.86 7.20
N ALA A 5 -38.21 8.93 6.91
CA ALA A 5 -39.19 9.48 7.85
C ALA A 5 -39.32 8.61 9.11
N LEU A 6 -39.35 7.28 8.97
CA LEU A 6 -39.40 6.34 10.10
C LEU A 6 -38.15 6.43 10.99
N LEU A 7 -36.99 6.71 10.41
CA LEU A 7 -35.70 6.81 11.11
C LEU A 7 -35.33 8.24 11.54
N SER A 8 -36.21 9.21 11.32
CA SER A 8 -35.97 10.64 11.58
C SER A 8 -35.65 10.98 13.05
N GLN A 9 -36.03 10.11 13.99
CA GLN A 9 -35.71 10.27 15.41
C GLN A 9 -34.25 9.98 15.76
N GLY A 10 -33.42 9.55 14.80
CA GLY A 10 -31.98 9.31 15.02
C GLY A 10 -31.66 8.13 15.93
N LYS A 11 -32.64 7.29 16.29
CA LYS A 11 -32.44 6.17 17.25
C LYS A 11 -31.77 4.94 16.64
N GLY A 12 -31.55 4.91 15.34
CA GLY A 12 -30.84 3.84 14.64
C GLY A 12 -31.71 2.73 14.07
N ALA A 13 -32.89 2.49 14.64
CA ALA A 13 -33.86 1.52 14.16
C ALA A 13 -35.31 1.95 14.42
N ALA A 14 -36.25 1.44 13.63
CA ALA A 14 -37.68 1.63 13.77
C ALA A 14 -38.45 0.37 13.36
N PHE A 15 -39.54 0.07 14.07
CA PHE A 15 -40.46 -1.03 13.76
C PHE A 15 -41.81 -0.46 13.34
N CYS A 16 -42.30 -0.88 12.18
CA CYS A 16 -43.60 -0.50 11.62
C CYS A 16 -44.53 -1.71 11.64
N ILE A 17 -45.73 -1.54 12.19
CA ILE A 17 -46.70 -2.63 12.42
C ILE A 17 -47.92 -2.41 11.53
N GLN A 18 -48.29 -3.42 10.75
CA GLN A 18 -49.45 -3.35 9.86
C GLN A 18 -50.28 -4.65 9.87
N PRO A 19 -51.59 -4.61 10.16
CA PRO A 19 -52.31 -3.46 10.71
C PRO A 19 -51.92 -3.19 12.17
N SER A 20 -51.86 -1.90 12.57
CA SER A 20 -51.59 -1.51 13.97
C SER A 20 -52.82 -1.60 14.87
N THR A 21 -54.02 -1.68 14.29
CA THR A 21 -55.31 -1.78 14.96
C THR A 21 -56.30 -2.55 14.10
N GLY A 22 -57.25 -3.26 14.70
CA GLY A 22 -58.32 -3.95 13.98
C GLY A 22 -59.28 -4.69 14.91
N THR A 23 -60.31 -5.32 14.33
CA THR A 23 -61.30 -6.12 15.05
C THR A 23 -61.13 -7.60 14.70
N LEU A 24 -60.94 -8.43 15.72
CA LEU A 24 -60.94 -9.89 15.60
C LEU A 24 -62.34 -10.43 15.92
N LYS A 25 -62.99 -11.08 14.96
CA LYS A 25 -64.23 -11.82 15.19
C LYS A 25 -63.95 -13.11 15.97
N ALA A 26 -65.02 -13.71 16.51
CA ALA A 26 -64.93 -15.01 17.16
C ALA A 26 -64.26 -16.04 16.22
N PHE A 27 -63.22 -16.72 16.73
CA PHE A 27 -62.42 -17.71 16.00
C PHE A 27 -61.70 -17.20 14.74
N GLN A 28 -61.65 -15.89 14.52
CA GLN A 28 -60.88 -15.31 13.42
C GLN A 28 -59.38 -15.33 13.75
N GLN A 29 -58.55 -15.47 12.72
CA GLN A 29 -57.12 -15.23 12.79
C GLN A 29 -56.77 -13.98 11.97
N LEU A 30 -55.84 -13.19 12.47
CA LEU A 30 -55.31 -12.00 11.79
C LEU A 30 -53.79 -12.07 11.83
N THR A 31 -53.17 -11.94 10.66
CA THR A 31 -51.71 -11.82 10.55
C THR A 31 -51.33 -10.35 10.68
N ILE A 32 -50.33 -10.06 11.51
CA ILE A 32 -49.74 -8.74 11.68
C ILE A 32 -48.34 -8.79 11.08
N GLU A 33 -48.06 -7.89 10.15
CA GLU A 33 -46.73 -7.68 9.59
C GLU A 33 -45.95 -6.68 10.44
N ILE A 34 -44.68 -7.00 10.73
CA ILE A 34 -43.76 -6.14 11.44
C ILE A 34 -42.55 -5.90 10.55
N ALA A 35 -42.44 -4.70 9.99
CA ALA A 35 -41.31 -4.29 9.17
C ALA A 35 -40.28 -3.53 10.03
N ALA A 36 -39.01 -3.93 9.94
CA ALA A 36 -37.91 -3.28 10.65
C ALA A 36 -37.03 -2.48 9.69
N TYR A 37 -36.69 -1.25 10.09
CA TYR A 37 -35.79 -0.35 9.36
C TYR A 37 -34.62 0.05 10.25
N ASN A 38 -33.43 0.24 9.67
CA ASN A 38 -32.26 0.68 10.42
C ASN A 38 -31.29 1.52 9.58
N ASN A 39 -30.52 2.37 10.26
CA ASN A 39 -29.40 3.14 9.71
C ASN A 39 -28.18 3.15 10.65
N MET A 40 -28.17 2.34 11.71
CA MET A 40 -27.06 2.18 12.65
C MET A 40 -26.88 0.71 13.02
N TRP A 41 -25.65 0.30 13.33
CA TRP A 41 -25.36 -1.00 13.92
C TRP A 41 -25.78 -1.05 15.38
N GLY A 42 -25.90 -2.26 15.93
CA GLY A 42 -26.17 -2.49 17.34
C GLY A 42 -27.26 -3.52 17.60
N GLU A 43 -27.52 -3.73 18.87
CA GLU A 43 -28.55 -4.60 19.41
C GLU A 43 -29.72 -3.75 19.90
N TYR A 44 -30.90 -4.03 19.35
CA TYR A 44 -32.14 -3.32 19.61
C TYR A 44 -33.12 -4.25 20.29
N GLN A 45 -33.73 -3.78 21.38
CA GLN A 45 -34.75 -4.48 22.13
C GLN A 45 -35.93 -3.55 22.37
N ASP A 46 -37.14 -4.05 22.14
CA ASP A 46 -38.37 -3.34 22.48
C ASP A 46 -39.49 -4.32 22.80
N ASN A 47 -40.63 -3.81 23.26
CA ASN A 47 -41.84 -4.60 23.48
C ASN A 47 -42.96 -4.11 22.57
N LEU A 48 -43.50 -5.01 21.76
CA LEU A 48 -44.78 -4.78 21.09
C LEU A 48 -45.90 -4.90 22.12
N VAL A 49 -46.67 -3.82 22.28
CA VAL A 49 -47.79 -3.76 23.22
C VAL A 49 -49.08 -4.10 22.50
N CYS A 50 -49.64 -5.28 22.76
CA CYS A 50 -50.93 -5.69 22.23
C CYS A 50 -52.02 -5.44 23.28
N LYS A 51 -52.94 -4.51 22.99
CA LYS A 51 -54.10 -4.20 23.84
C LYS A 51 -55.38 -4.68 23.18
N VAL A 52 -56.17 -5.48 23.90
CA VAL A 52 -57.44 -6.04 23.42
C VAL A 52 -58.57 -5.56 24.32
N GLY A 53 -59.35 -4.57 23.86
CA GLY A 53 -60.42 -3.97 24.66
C GLY A 53 -59.94 -3.52 26.04
N ASP A 54 -60.64 -3.99 27.08
CA ASP A 54 -60.34 -3.69 28.49
C ASP A 54 -59.40 -4.71 29.16
N LEU A 55 -58.85 -5.67 28.40
CA LEU A 55 -57.89 -6.62 28.94
C LEU A 55 -56.54 -5.96 29.22
N GLN A 56 -55.79 -6.54 30.15
CA GLN A 56 -54.43 -6.12 30.43
C GLN A 56 -53.55 -6.24 29.17
N PRO A 57 -52.74 -5.21 28.84
CA PRO A 57 -51.88 -5.26 27.66
C PRO A 57 -50.91 -6.43 27.73
N LYS A 58 -50.81 -7.19 26.64
CA LYS A 58 -49.81 -8.25 26.48
C LYS A 58 -48.55 -7.68 25.84
N LEU A 59 -47.42 -7.86 26.50
CA LEU A 59 -46.11 -7.48 25.97
C LEU A 59 -45.53 -8.65 25.16
N ILE A 60 -45.13 -8.36 23.93
CA ILE A 60 -44.45 -9.31 23.04
C ILE A 60 -43.02 -8.77 22.84
N PRO A 61 -41.98 -9.42 23.39
CA PRO A 61 -40.62 -8.94 23.27
C PRO A 61 -40.14 -9.05 21.81
N MET A 62 -39.50 -7.97 21.33
CA MET A 62 -38.90 -7.86 20.02
C MET A 62 -37.41 -7.61 20.16
N GLN A 63 -36.61 -8.30 19.35
CA GLN A 63 -35.15 -8.15 19.31
C GLN A 63 -34.68 -8.08 17.87
N MET A 64 -33.70 -7.20 17.62
CA MET A 64 -33.08 -7.01 16.31
C MET A 64 -31.60 -6.71 16.50
N THR A 65 -30.75 -7.42 15.76
CA THR A 65 -29.31 -7.16 15.75
C THR A 65 -28.88 -6.73 14.36
N VAL A 66 -28.31 -5.54 14.25
CA VAL A 66 -27.70 -5.03 13.02
C VAL A 66 -26.20 -5.18 13.14
N LYS A 67 -25.61 -6.03 12.29
CA LYS A 67 -24.17 -6.30 12.23
C LYS A 67 -23.52 -5.61 11.02
N GLY A 68 -22.21 -5.42 11.10
CA GLY A 68 -21.38 -4.85 10.05
C GLY A 68 -21.00 -3.38 10.29
N CYS A 69 -20.20 -2.83 9.39
CA CYS A 69 -19.77 -1.44 9.40
C CYS A 69 -20.69 -0.60 8.48
N PRO A 70 -21.28 0.51 8.95
CA PRO A 70 -22.09 1.39 8.12
C PRO A 70 -21.25 2.33 7.24
N ILE A 71 -19.97 2.54 7.58
CA ILE A 71 -19.04 3.34 6.76
C ILE A 71 -18.73 2.57 5.48
N TYR A 72 -18.79 3.26 4.34
CA TYR A 72 -18.35 2.69 3.07
C TYR A 72 -17.32 3.57 2.38
N LEU A 73 -16.46 2.91 1.63
CA LEU A 73 -15.34 3.54 0.91
C LEU A 73 -15.80 3.91 -0.49
N GLN A 74 -15.53 5.15 -0.88
CA GLN A 74 -15.58 5.58 -2.26
C GLN A 74 -14.15 5.72 -2.78
N LEU A 75 -13.75 4.74 -3.59
CA LEU A 75 -12.48 4.77 -4.30
C LEU A 75 -12.61 5.75 -5.47
N ILE A 76 -11.78 6.80 -5.48
CA ILE A 76 -11.66 7.70 -6.63
C ILE A 76 -10.88 6.93 -7.71
N SER A 77 -11.56 6.08 -8.47
CA SER A 77 -11.01 5.50 -9.69
C SER A 77 -11.29 6.46 -10.86
N PRO A 78 -10.44 6.54 -11.90
CA PRO A 78 -10.69 7.36 -13.09
C PRO A 78 -11.93 6.95 -13.90
N TRP A 79 -12.62 5.87 -13.51
CA TRP A 79 -13.79 5.34 -14.21
C TRP A 79 -15.06 5.48 -13.35
N PRO A 80 -16.11 6.17 -13.83
CA PRO A 80 -17.27 6.55 -13.02
C PRO A 80 -18.28 5.42 -12.70
N PHE A 81 -17.93 4.14 -12.84
CA PHE A 81 -18.91 3.04 -12.81
C PHE A 81 -18.52 1.77 -12.03
N THR A 82 -17.79 1.87 -10.92
CA THR A 82 -17.65 0.73 -10.00
C THR A 82 -18.34 1.00 -8.67
N TRP A 83 -19.61 0.62 -8.62
CA TRP A 83 -20.41 0.60 -7.41
C TRP A 83 -19.73 -0.28 -6.36
N THR A 84 -19.52 0.32 -5.18
CA THR A 84 -19.06 -0.25 -3.90
C THR A 84 -19.27 -1.77 -3.75
N ARG A 85 -18.18 -2.52 -3.66
CA ARG A 85 -18.18 -3.88 -3.11
C ARG A 85 -17.63 -3.83 -1.68
N ARG A 86 -18.27 -4.54 -0.75
CA ARG A 86 -17.82 -4.72 0.65
C ARG A 86 -16.40 -5.34 0.79
N ASN A 87 -15.79 -5.77 -0.31
CA ASN A 87 -14.45 -6.33 -0.41
C ASN A 87 -13.70 -5.64 -1.57
N ALA A 88 -13.51 -4.32 -1.50
CA ALA A 88 -12.72 -3.60 -2.49
C ALA A 88 -11.24 -3.65 -2.07
N ALA A 89 -10.40 -4.26 -2.91
CA ALA A 89 -8.96 -4.21 -2.74
C ALA A 89 -8.42 -2.88 -3.30
N LEU A 90 -7.72 -2.11 -2.47
CA LEU A 90 -6.98 -0.93 -2.89
C LEU A 90 -5.64 -1.38 -3.48
N ARG A 91 -5.52 -1.23 -4.80
CA ARG A 91 -4.34 -1.67 -5.56
C ARG A 91 -3.38 -0.53 -5.80
N PHE A 92 -2.15 -0.69 -5.35
CA PHE A 92 -1.02 0.19 -5.67
C PHE A 92 -0.35 -0.21 -6.99
N GLY A 93 -0.66 -1.40 -7.52
CA GLY A 93 -0.11 -1.91 -8.77
C GLY A 93 1.33 -2.38 -8.61
N THR A 94 2.03 -2.54 -9.74
CA THR A 94 3.46 -2.85 -9.74
C THR A 94 4.24 -1.57 -9.44
N GLN A 95 5.24 -1.66 -8.57
CA GLN A 95 6.15 -0.58 -8.19
C GLN A 95 7.60 -1.07 -8.31
N VAL A 96 8.52 -0.12 -8.52
CA VAL A 96 9.96 -0.39 -8.57
C VAL A 96 10.46 -0.59 -7.14
N SER A 97 11.29 -1.61 -6.93
CA SER A 97 12.00 -1.83 -5.68
C SER A 97 12.76 -0.59 -5.19
N GLY A 98 12.60 -0.21 -3.92
CA GLY A 98 13.23 1.00 -3.36
C GLY A 98 12.78 2.31 -4.01
N GLY A 99 11.66 2.29 -4.75
CA GLY A 99 11.07 3.47 -5.37
C GLY A 99 10.44 4.44 -4.35
N SER A 100 9.93 5.56 -4.86
CA SER A 100 9.26 6.55 -4.02
C SER A 100 7.90 6.07 -3.50
N PRO A 101 7.47 6.50 -2.30
CA PRO A 101 6.15 6.17 -1.78
C PRO A 101 5.01 6.60 -2.72
N VAL A 102 4.00 5.75 -2.84
CA VAL A 102 2.78 6.01 -3.62
C VAL A 102 1.63 6.27 -2.67
N LEU A 103 0.87 7.34 -2.89
CA LEU A 103 -0.25 7.75 -2.05
C LEU A 103 -1.58 7.58 -2.78
N ARG A 104 -2.60 7.06 -2.08
CA ARG A 104 -3.98 6.96 -2.58
C ARG A 104 -4.93 7.65 -1.59
N ARG A 105 -5.71 8.59 -2.09
CA ARG A 105 -6.79 9.23 -1.33
C ARG A 105 -8.04 8.36 -1.38
N VAL A 106 -8.63 8.11 -0.23
CA VAL A 106 -9.86 7.32 -0.07
C VAL A 106 -10.88 8.13 0.69
N GLN A 107 -12.08 8.28 0.12
CA GLN A 107 -13.18 8.98 0.77
C GLN A 107 -14.03 7.99 1.57
N LEU A 108 -14.23 8.30 2.84
CA LEU A 108 -15.08 7.57 3.78
C LEU A 108 -16.43 8.25 3.84
N ASN A 109 -17.51 7.51 3.68
CA ASN A 109 -18.86 8.05 3.73
C ASN A 109 -19.62 7.46 4.92
N ASN A 110 -20.26 8.34 5.69
CA ASN A 110 -21.06 7.98 6.85
C ASN A 110 -22.55 8.25 6.58
N PRO A 111 -23.34 7.23 6.20
CA PRO A 111 -24.77 7.41 5.95
C PRO A 111 -25.59 7.51 7.25
N THR A 112 -24.96 7.41 8.42
CA THR A 112 -25.62 7.36 9.70
C THR A 112 -25.86 8.76 10.28
N PRO A 113 -26.75 8.93 11.27
CA PRO A 113 -27.06 10.26 11.81
C PRO A 113 -26.01 10.78 12.81
N PHE A 114 -25.02 9.97 13.20
CA PHE A 114 -24.03 10.33 14.22
C PHE A 114 -22.62 10.29 13.66
N ASP A 115 -21.75 11.10 14.26
CA ASP A 115 -20.33 11.07 14.01
C ASP A 115 -19.73 9.74 14.46
N ILE A 116 -18.96 9.11 13.60
CA ILE A 116 -18.29 7.83 13.86
C ILE A 116 -16.79 8.09 13.82
N ARG A 117 -16.10 7.81 14.92
CA ARG A 117 -14.64 7.78 14.94
C ARG A 117 -14.15 6.43 14.44
N LEU A 118 -13.14 6.46 13.60
CA LEU A 118 -12.39 5.31 13.12
C LEU A 118 -10.97 5.38 13.65
N ASP A 119 -10.55 4.26 14.22
CA ASP A 119 -9.20 4.00 14.71
C ASP A 119 -8.56 2.94 13.81
N TRP A 120 -7.45 3.28 13.15
CA TRP A 120 -6.87 2.45 12.10
C TRP A 120 -5.74 1.57 12.60
N GLU A 121 -5.81 0.28 12.28
CA GLU A 121 -4.73 -0.69 12.42
C GLU A 121 -4.37 -1.28 11.05
N ILE A 122 -3.09 -1.60 10.85
CA ILE A 122 -2.56 -2.12 9.59
C ILE A 122 -1.83 -3.42 9.86
N TYR A 123 -2.07 -4.41 9.00
CA TYR A 123 -1.49 -5.74 9.10
C TYR A 123 -0.91 -6.15 7.75
N ASN A 124 0.33 -6.63 7.75
CA ASN A 124 0.93 -7.30 6.61
C ASN A 124 0.50 -8.78 6.60
N GLN A 125 0.22 -9.29 5.41
CA GLN A 125 -0.06 -10.71 5.21
C GLN A 125 1.20 -11.39 4.71
N GLU A 126 1.78 -12.23 5.55
CA GLU A 126 2.94 -13.05 5.21
C GLU A 126 2.47 -14.42 4.68
N PRO A 127 3.05 -14.93 3.59
CA PRO A 127 2.58 -16.18 2.96
C PRO A 127 2.77 -17.41 3.86
N ASP A 128 3.74 -17.39 4.77
CA ASP A 128 4.07 -18.49 5.68
C ASP A 128 3.47 -18.32 7.08
N ASP A 129 2.49 -17.41 7.25
CA ASP A 129 1.83 -17.17 8.52
C ASP A 129 0.69 -18.16 8.77
N GLU A 130 0.98 -19.20 9.56
CA GLU A 130 -0.01 -20.23 9.94
C GLU A 130 -0.82 -19.85 11.19
N LYS A 131 -0.65 -18.65 11.76
CA LYS A 131 -1.33 -18.25 12.98
C LYS A 131 -2.83 -18.03 12.72
N LEU A 132 -3.68 -18.67 13.52
CA LEU A 132 -5.15 -18.59 13.36
C LEU A 132 -5.81 -17.55 14.28
N VAL A 133 -5.23 -17.30 15.45
CA VAL A 133 -5.86 -16.54 16.53
C VAL A 133 -4.82 -15.67 17.24
N ASP A 134 -5.21 -14.43 17.53
CA ASP A 134 -4.49 -13.51 18.41
C ASP A 134 -5.12 -13.46 19.81
N LEU A 135 -4.25 -13.43 20.82
CA LEU A 135 -4.60 -13.12 22.20
C LEU A 135 -4.07 -11.74 22.54
N LEU A 136 -4.96 -10.75 22.62
CA LEU A 136 -4.63 -9.38 22.96
C LEU A 136 -4.83 -9.16 24.46
N VAL A 137 -3.81 -8.63 25.13
CA VAL A 137 -3.90 -8.15 26.50
C VAL A 137 -3.96 -6.64 26.44
N LEU A 138 -5.12 -6.08 26.76
CA LEU A 138 -5.42 -4.66 26.64
C LEU A 138 -5.40 -4.03 28.03
N PHE A 139 -4.65 -2.94 28.17
CA PHE A 139 -4.61 -2.12 29.37
C PHE A 139 -5.46 -0.87 29.12
N GLY A 140 -6.55 -0.69 29.88
CA GLY A 140 -7.48 0.41 29.66
C GLY A 140 -8.36 0.28 28.40
N ASP A 141 -8.77 1.43 27.84
CA ASP A 141 -9.59 1.50 26.61
C ASP A 141 -8.65 1.58 25.37
N PRO A 142 -8.61 0.54 24.51
CA PRO A 142 -7.66 0.46 23.40
C PRO A 142 -7.85 1.55 22.33
N PHE A 143 -9.01 2.20 22.31
CA PHE A 143 -9.37 3.23 21.34
C PHE A 143 -9.66 4.54 22.05
N SER A 144 -8.74 5.01 22.88
CA SER A 144 -8.88 6.31 23.53
C SER A 144 -8.76 7.45 22.49
N PRO A 145 -9.57 8.52 22.60
CA PRO A 145 -9.43 9.67 21.71
C PRO A 145 -8.01 10.26 21.81
N MET A 146 -7.38 10.52 20.66
CA MET A 146 -6.12 11.25 20.59
C MET A 146 -6.39 12.76 20.48
N ASP A 147 -5.55 13.55 21.13
CA ASP A 147 -5.54 14.99 20.95
C ASP A 147 -4.86 15.39 19.63
N MET A 148 -4.92 16.68 19.27
CA MET A 148 -4.29 17.20 18.03
C MET A 148 -2.77 16.97 17.96
N ALA A 149 -2.11 16.63 19.07
CA ALA A 149 -0.68 16.34 19.12
C ALA A 149 -0.38 14.83 19.05
N GLY A 150 -1.40 13.97 18.93
CA GLY A 150 -1.26 12.51 18.91
C GLY A 150 -1.06 11.89 20.30
N ASN A 151 -1.29 12.64 21.37
CA ASN A 151 -1.27 12.11 22.74
C ASN A 151 -2.68 11.69 23.13
N GLU A 152 -2.79 10.61 23.91
CA GLU A 152 -4.07 10.19 24.48
C GLU A 152 -4.64 11.30 25.37
N THR A 153 -5.89 11.70 25.13
CA THR A 153 -6.56 12.65 26.04
C THR A 153 -6.71 12.00 27.40
N ALA A 154 -5.94 12.50 28.39
CA ALA A 154 -5.83 11.90 29.71
C ALA A 154 -7.19 11.71 30.40
N SER A 155 -7.62 10.46 30.54
CA SER A 155 -8.38 10.03 31.72
C SER A 155 -7.37 9.41 32.68
N SER A 156 -6.92 10.22 33.64
CA SER A 156 -6.04 9.90 34.78
C SER A 156 -5.71 8.41 34.99
N GLY A 157 -4.53 7.96 34.55
CA GLY A 157 -3.93 6.73 35.05
C GLY A 157 -3.07 5.93 34.06
N SER A 158 -1.77 6.19 34.15
CA SER A 158 -0.65 5.30 33.76
C SER A 158 -0.08 5.41 32.35
N THR A 159 1.26 5.38 32.37
CA THR A 159 2.27 5.61 31.35
C THR A 159 2.24 4.62 30.18
N SER A 160 2.48 5.21 29.00
CA SER A 160 3.06 4.68 27.77
C SER A 160 3.81 3.34 27.84
N GLU A 161 3.66 2.62 26.71
CA GLU A 161 4.45 1.53 26.13
C GLU A 161 3.89 0.10 26.22
N SER A 162 3.75 -0.45 25.01
CA SER A 162 3.90 -1.86 24.60
C SER A 162 2.65 -2.73 24.51
N GLU A 163 2.16 -2.90 23.27
CA GLU A 163 1.63 -4.19 22.81
C GLU A 163 2.75 -5.24 22.94
N VAL A 164 2.75 -6.01 24.02
CA VAL A 164 3.61 -7.18 24.14
C VAL A 164 2.90 -8.36 23.49
N VAL A 165 3.19 -8.61 22.21
CA VAL A 165 2.88 -9.89 21.58
C VAL A 165 3.81 -10.94 22.19
N LEU A 166 3.32 -11.69 23.17
CA LEU A 166 4.06 -12.83 23.71
C LEU A 166 4.17 -13.90 22.62
N LYS A 167 5.38 -14.10 22.09
CA LYS A 167 5.74 -15.31 21.33
C LYS A 167 5.65 -16.50 22.27
N THR A 168 4.61 -17.31 22.16
CA THR A 168 4.42 -18.51 22.96
C THR A 168 5.44 -19.57 22.56
N GLN A 169 6.63 -19.56 23.18
CA GLN A 169 7.39 -20.80 23.36
C GLN A 169 6.72 -21.59 24.48
N ALA A 170 6.55 -22.90 24.27
CA ALA A 170 5.78 -23.80 25.12
C ALA A 170 6.16 -23.68 26.61
N CYS A 171 5.33 -22.99 27.39
CA CYS A 171 5.38 -23.04 28.84
C CYS A 171 4.38 -24.09 29.33
N THR A 172 4.90 -25.20 29.83
CA THR A 172 4.16 -26.23 30.54
C THR A 172 3.57 -25.65 31.82
N PHE A 173 2.33 -25.13 31.78
CA PHE A 173 1.62 -24.73 32.98
C PHE A 173 0.82 -25.91 33.55
N SER A 174 1.24 -26.35 34.73
CA SER A 174 0.58 -27.36 35.55
C SER A 174 -0.80 -26.89 36.02
N LYS A 175 -1.82 -27.68 35.66
CA LYS A 175 -3.08 -28.01 36.34
C LYS A 175 -3.83 -26.96 37.19
N GLU A 176 -5.14 -26.96 36.92
CA GLU A 176 -6.29 -26.46 37.69
C GLU A 176 -6.71 -25.00 37.48
N PHE A 177 -7.54 -24.77 36.45
CA PHE A 177 -8.53 -23.69 36.47
C PHE A 177 -9.93 -24.27 36.32
N ARG A 178 -10.69 -24.31 37.42
CA ARG A 178 -12.09 -24.77 37.44
C ARG A 178 -12.97 -23.73 36.73
N SER A 179 -13.59 -24.13 35.62
CA SER A 179 -14.56 -23.30 34.90
C SER A 179 -15.77 -22.99 35.77
N SER A 180 -16.01 -21.72 36.08
CA SER A 180 -17.29 -21.25 36.60
C SER A 180 -18.04 -20.55 35.47
N PHE A 181 -18.92 -21.29 34.79
CA PHE A 181 -19.94 -20.74 33.92
C PHE A 181 -20.91 -19.91 34.77
N ARG A 182 -20.71 -18.59 34.83
CA ARG A 182 -21.69 -17.67 35.41
C ARG A 182 -22.75 -17.33 34.38
N ARG A 183 -23.93 -17.91 34.58
CA ARG A 183 -25.20 -17.49 33.98
C ARG A 183 -25.44 -16.04 34.45
N ALA A 184 -25.39 -15.08 33.52
CA ALA A 184 -25.51 -13.65 33.82
C ALA A 184 -26.95 -13.31 34.21
N THR A 185 -27.15 -13.00 35.49
CA THR A 185 -28.35 -12.33 35.99
C THR A 185 -28.11 -10.83 35.92
N LEU A 186 -28.97 -10.10 35.21
CA LEU A 186 -29.00 -8.64 35.10
C LEU A 186 -28.98 -7.99 36.48
N SER A 187 -27.85 -7.40 36.86
CA SER A 187 -27.77 -6.45 37.95
C SER A 187 -26.77 -5.36 37.58
N GLN A 188 -27.31 -4.14 37.47
CA GLN A 188 -26.65 -2.84 37.56
C GLN A 188 -25.12 -2.89 37.54
N GLU A 189 -24.54 -2.82 36.34
CA GLU A 189 -23.09 -2.66 36.18
C GLU A 189 -22.70 -1.26 36.62
N SER A 190 -22.25 -1.17 37.87
CA SER A 190 -21.23 -0.18 38.23
C SER A 190 -20.05 -0.37 37.28
N ILE A 191 -19.62 0.72 36.65
CA ILE A 191 -18.46 0.78 35.75
C ILE A 191 -17.25 0.35 36.59
N ARG A 192 -16.94 -0.94 36.58
CA ARG A 192 -15.63 -1.42 37.01
C ARG A 192 -14.69 -1.04 35.90
N GLU A 193 -13.78 -0.12 36.17
CA GLU A 193 -12.62 0.14 35.32
C GLU A 193 -11.91 -1.19 35.12
N LYS A 194 -12.10 -1.79 33.93
CA LYS A 194 -11.39 -2.99 33.53
C LYS A 194 -9.98 -2.53 33.19
N ASN A 195 -9.12 -2.45 34.19
CA ASN A 195 -7.74 -2.00 34.01
C ASN A 195 -6.95 -2.93 33.08
N ILE A 196 -7.35 -4.21 33.02
CA ILE A 196 -6.78 -5.22 32.13
C ILE A 196 -7.92 -6.04 31.54
N SER A 197 -7.96 -6.20 30.23
CA SER A 197 -8.87 -7.10 29.54
C SER A 197 -8.09 -8.00 28.58
N VAL A 198 -8.57 -9.23 28.38
CA VAL A 198 -7.96 -10.20 27.48
C VAL A 198 -8.97 -10.54 26.40
N LEU A 199 -8.60 -10.35 25.14
CA LEU A 199 -9.44 -10.58 23.97
C LEU A 199 -8.81 -11.64 23.08
N MET A 200 -9.61 -12.62 22.68
CA MET A 200 -9.23 -13.60 21.66
C MET A 200 -9.94 -13.24 20.35
N ARG A 201 -9.19 -13.11 19.25
CA ARG A 201 -9.75 -12.76 17.93
C ARG A 201 -9.05 -13.53 16.79
N PRO A 202 -9.68 -13.64 15.60
CA PRO A 202 -8.99 -14.18 14.42
C PRO A 202 -7.69 -13.41 14.16
N HIS A 203 -6.67 -14.13 13.72
CA HIS A 203 -5.42 -13.50 13.31
C HIS A 203 -5.60 -12.79 11.96
N GLU A 204 -5.20 -11.52 11.90
CA GLU A 204 -5.40 -10.66 10.72
C GLU A 204 -4.12 -10.45 9.91
N GLY A 205 -2.98 -10.91 10.44
CA GLY A 205 -1.64 -10.70 9.92
C GLY A 205 -0.73 -10.06 10.97
N VAL A 206 0.48 -9.70 10.56
CA VAL A 206 1.48 -9.09 11.43
C VAL A 206 1.26 -7.58 11.49
N PRO A 207 1.06 -6.98 12.68
CA PRO A 207 0.94 -5.52 12.81
C PRO A 207 2.17 -4.81 12.22
N ALA A 208 1.96 -3.83 11.34
CA ALA A 208 3.07 -3.17 10.67
C ALA A 208 2.75 -1.73 10.24
N ASP A 209 3.79 -0.90 10.26
CA ASP A 209 3.77 0.50 9.77
C ASP A 209 4.46 0.66 8.41
N SER A 210 4.91 -0.46 7.83
CA SER A 210 5.60 -0.55 6.55
C SER A 210 5.34 -1.93 5.94
N PRO A 211 5.13 -2.05 4.62
CA PRO A 211 5.23 -0.99 3.62
C PRO A 211 3.99 -0.10 3.52
N TYR A 212 2.89 -0.48 4.18
CA TYR A 212 1.65 0.29 4.18
C TYR A 212 1.55 1.22 5.37
N SER A 213 1.02 2.43 5.15
CA SER A 213 0.69 3.36 6.23
C SER A 213 -0.57 4.15 5.90
N ILE A 214 -1.29 4.60 6.93
CA ILE A 214 -2.51 5.41 6.79
C ILE A 214 -2.41 6.69 7.61
N ALA A 215 -2.86 7.80 7.02
CA ALA A 215 -2.89 9.09 7.66
C ALA A 215 -4.25 9.80 7.45
N PRO A 216 -4.86 10.34 8.51
CA PRO A 216 -4.47 10.18 9.93
C PRO A 216 -4.79 8.78 10.48
N ARG A 217 -4.15 8.36 11.59
CA ARG A 217 -4.43 7.07 12.27
C ARG A 217 -5.77 7.04 13.02
N GLN A 218 -6.30 8.20 13.36
CA GLN A 218 -7.63 8.36 13.95
C GLN A 218 -8.38 9.46 13.19
N ILE A 219 -9.64 9.21 12.84
CA ILE A 219 -10.46 10.19 12.11
C ILE A 219 -11.92 10.11 12.54
N VAL A 220 -12.58 11.27 12.65
CA VAL A 220 -14.03 11.35 12.85
C VAL A 220 -14.70 11.58 11.51
N VAL A 221 -15.59 10.67 11.11
CA VAL A 221 -16.41 10.82 9.91
C VAL A 221 -17.79 11.35 10.32
N PRO A 222 -18.17 12.57 9.90
CA PRO A 222 -19.37 13.24 10.39
C PRO A 222 -20.64 12.51 9.94
N GLY A 223 -21.66 12.49 10.79
CA GLY A 223 -22.98 11.93 10.47
C GLY A 223 -23.58 12.55 9.20
N GLY A 224 -24.00 11.72 8.25
CA GLY A 224 -24.52 12.14 6.95
C GLY A 224 -23.48 12.76 6.02
N GLY A 225 -22.20 12.74 6.37
CA GLY A 225 -21.11 13.37 5.64
C GLY A 225 -20.00 12.40 5.21
N SER A 226 -18.85 12.97 4.87
CA SER A 226 -17.69 12.23 4.40
C SER A 226 -16.38 12.82 4.90
N SER A 227 -15.32 12.01 4.94
CA SER A 227 -13.96 12.45 5.26
C SER A 227 -12.94 11.70 4.43
N ASP A 228 -11.80 12.33 4.13
CA ASP A 228 -10.73 11.72 3.34
C ASP A 228 -9.64 11.15 4.25
N VAL A 229 -9.15 9.96 3.91
CA VAL A 229 -7.92 9.37 4.45
C VAL A 229 -6.94 9.09 3.33
N TYR A 230 -5.66 9.05 3.66
CA TYR A 230 -4.60 8.74 2.71
C TYR A 230 -3.90 7.45 3.11
N ILE A 231 -3.89 6.49 2.20
CA ILE A 231 -3.17 5.23 2.37
C ILE A 231 -1.96 5.29 1.44
N SER A 232 -0.77 5.08 1.99
CA SER A 232 0.48 5.00 1.23
C SER A 232 1.07 3.61 1.22
N PHE A 233 1.81 3.34 0.16
CA PHE A 233 2.68 2.19 0.00
C PHE A 233 4.11 2.69 -0.26
N THR A 234 5.04 2.28 0.60
CA THR A 234 6.47 2.58 0.47
C THR A 234 7.18 1.34 -0.07
N PRO A 235 7.67 1.37 -1.33
CA PRO A 235 8.33 0.22 -1.94
C PRO A 235 9.59 -0.22 -1.16
N LEU A 236 9.60 -1.48 -0.69
CA LEU A 236 10.76 -2.07 -0.03
C LEU A 236 11.89 -2.35 -1.05
N VAL A 237 13.11 -2.45 -0.54
CA VAL A 237 14.25 -2.94 -1.33
C VAL A 237 14.16 -4.47 -1.40
N LEU A 238 14.03 -5.00 -2.60
CA LEU A 238 13.98 -6.43 -2.88
C LEU A 238 15.40 -7.00 -2.84
N PRO A 239 15.60 -8.16 -2.22
CA PRO A 239 16.83 -8.92 -2.40
C PRO A 239 17.06 -9.27 -3.87
N ASP A 240 18.32 -9.31 -4.32
CA ASP A 240 18.67 -9.64 -5.72
C ASP A 240 18.23 -11.06 -6.14
N THR A 241 17.92 -11.92 -5.18
CA THR A 241 17.44 -13.30 -5.41
C THR A 241 15.96 -13.38 -5.82
N GLU A 242 15.17 -12.35 -5.54
CA GLU A 242 13.72 -12.37 -5.76
C GLU A 242 13.33 -11.53 -6.98
N ALA A 243 12.78 -12.15 -8.02
CA ALA A 243 12.35 -11.39 -9.21
C ALA A 243 11.11 -10.50 -8.94
N GLU A 244 10.28 -10.90 -7.97
CA GLU A 244 9.01 -10.26 -7.65
C GLU A 244 8.62 -10.53 -6.20
N LEU A 245 8.06 -9.52 -5.53
CA LEU A 245 7.49 -9.64 -4.19
C LEU A 245 6.05 -9.09 -4.18
N CYS A 246 5.09 -9.92 -3.81
CA CYS A 246 3.72 -9.50 -3.55
C CYS A 246 3.64 -8.99 -2.11
N CYS A 247 3.22 -7.73 -1.94
CA CYS A 247 2.96 -7.16 -0.63
C CYS A 247 1.45 -7.12 -0.42
N ASP A 248 0.91 -8.11 0.27
CA ASP A 248 -0.50 -8.13 0.64
C ASP A 248 -0.68 -7.63 2.08
N GLY A 249 -1.78 -6.93 2.32
CA GLY A 249 -2.07 -6.40 3.65
C GLY A 249 -3.55 -6.12 3.85
N VAL A 250 -3.91 -5.86 5.09
CA VAL A 250 -5.25 -5.42 5.48
C VAL A 250 -5.18 -4.21 6.39
N VAL A 251 -6.03 -3.23 6.10
CA VAL A 251 -6.26 -2.05 6.92
C VAL A 251 -7.63 -2.21 7.59
N LEU A 252 -7.67 -2.11 8.91
CA LEU A 252 -8.87 -2.25 9.74
C LEU A 252 -9.21 -0.93 10.42
N GLY A 253 -10.43 -0.44 10.24
CA GLY A 253 -10.97 0.74 10.91
C GLY A 253 -11.96 0.34 12.00
N PHE A 254 -11.56 0.45 13.26
CA PHE A 254 -12.40 0.15 14.42
C PHE A 254 -13.28 1.34 14.76
N MET A 255 -14.57 1.08 14.98
CA MET A 255 -15.56 2.14 15.14
C MET A 255 -15.79 2.46 16.62
N SER A 256 -15.82 3.76 16.90
CA SER A 256 -16.20 4.30 18.20
C SER A 256 -17.22 5.42 18.02
N LEU A 257 -18.21 5.47 18.90
CA LEU A 257 -19.13 6.60 19.03
C LEU A 257 -18.68 7.40 20.24
N ASP A 258 -18.33 8.68 20.09
CA ASP A 258 -17.89 9.50 21.23
C ASP A 258 -19.06 10.13 21.98
N ASP A 259 -20.14 10.44 21.26
CA ASP A 259 -21.37 10.95 21.86
C ASP A 259 -22.08 9.87 22.68
N LYS A 260 -22.28 10.15 23.98
CA LYS A 260 -23.00 9.28 24.91
C LYS A 260 -24.45 9.03 24.47
N LEU A 261 -25.10 10.03 23.86
CA LEU A 261 -26.48 9.90 23.36
C LEU A 261 -26.53 8.98 22.14
N ALA A 262 -25.48 8.97 21.33
CA ALA A 262 -25.33 8.06 20.20
C ALA A 262 -25.04 6.62 20.65
N ARG A 263 -24.40 6.39 21.81
CA ARG A 263 -24.02 5.04 22.27
C ARG A 263 -25.21 4.19 22.72
N MET A 264 -26.15 4.78 23.44
CA MET A 264 -27.19 3.99 24.10
C MET A 264 -28.51 4.72 24.20
N VAL A 265 -29.58 3.93 24.03
CA VAL A 265 -30.90 4.27 24.54
C VAL A 265 -31.12 3.33 25.73
N PRO A 266 -31.27 3.85 26.97
CA PRO A 266 -31.35 3.02 28.16
C PRO A 266 -32.34 1.86 28.00
N ASN A 267 -31.88 0.64 28.30
CA ASN A 267 -32.64 -0.61 28.23
C ASN A 267 -33.23 -0.97 26.85
N LYS A 268 -32.84 -0.28 25.77
CA LYS A 268 -33.37 -0.52 24.42
C LYS A 268 -32.30 -0.71 23.35
N VAL A 269 -31.20 0.02 23.44
CA VAL A 269 -30.18 0.00 22.40
C VAL A 269 -28.80 -0.11 23.01
N HIS A 270 -28.07 -1.14 22.58
CA HIS A 270 -26.66 -1.32 22.87
C HIS A 270 -25.86 -1.30 21.56
N ARG A 271 -24.84 -0.44 21.48
CA ARG A 271 -23.94 -0.35 20.33
C ARG A 271 -22.55 -0.80 20.74
N SER A 272 -22.09 -1.88 20.12
CA SER A 272 -20.72 -2.34 20.30
C SER A 272 -19.72 -1.35 19.72
N ARG A 273 -18.51 -1.34 20.29
CA ARG A 273 -17.44 -0.40 19.93
C ARG A 273 -16.09 -1.11 19.86
N GLY A 274 -15.13 -0.51 19.18
CA GLY A 274 -13.78 -1.06 19.07
C GLY A 274 -13.81 -2.50 18.57
N TYR A 275 -13.13 -3.39 19.29
CA TYR A 275 -13.07 -4.81 18.95
C TYR A 275 -14.40 -5.59 19.09
N GLU A 276 -15.41 -5.05 19.78
CA GLU A 276 -16.73 -5.68 19.89
C GLU A 276 -17.59 -5.46 18.64
N ALA A 277 -17.20 -4.53 17.77
CA ALA A 277 -17.86 -4.24 16.50
C ALA A 277 -17.03 -4.75 15.31
N PRO A 278 -17.67 -5.28 14.26
CA PRO A 278 -16.95 -5.65 13.03
C PRO A 278 -16.28 -4.39 12.42
N PRO A 279 -14.95 -4.40 12.20
CA PRO A 279 -14.24 -3.24 11.68
C PRO A 279 -14.57 -2.99 10.20
N LEU A 280 -14.31 -1.77 9.74
CA LEU A 280 -14.19 -1.48 8.32
C LEU A 280 -12.92 -2.18 7.79
N ARG A 281 -13.07 -3.08 6.83
CA ARG A 281 -11.95 -3.83 6.25
C ARG A 281 -11.59 -3.32 4.87
N VAL A 282 -10.31 -3.04 4.63
CA VAL A 282 -9.76 -2.69 3.31
C VAL A 282 -8.58 -3.60 3.02
N GLN A 283 -8.67 -4.37 1.94
CA GLN A 283 -7.52 -5.14 1.45
C GLN A 283 -6.60 -4.20 0.66
N VAL A 284 -5.29 -4.28 0.88
CA VAL A 284 -4.29 -3.50 0.15
C VAL A 284 -3.32 -4.46 -0.54
N GLU A 285 -3.02 -4.17 -1.81
CA GLU A 285 -2.21 -5.05 -2.67
C GLU A 285 -1.22 -4.21 -3.48
N ALA A 286 0.04 -4.66 -3.51
CA ALA A 286 1.11 -4.08 -4.31
C ALA A 286 2.06 -5.19 -4.78
N VAL A 287 2.75 -4.95 -5.89
CA VAL A 287 3.76 -5.86 -6.42
C VAL A 287 5.05 -5.10 -6.59
N LEU A 288 6.16 -5.62 -6.08
CA LEU A 288 7.48 -5.03 -6.26
C LEU A 288 8.28 -5.83 -7.28
N ARG A 289 9.03 -5.13 -8.13
CA ARG A 289 10.00 -5.72 -9.08
C ARG A 289 11.26 -4.87 -9.19
N HIS A 290 12.38 -5.49 -9.54
CA HIS A 290 13.59 -4.76 -9.90
C HIS A 290 13.39 -3.92 -11.16
N PRO A 291 14.02 -2.73 -11.23
CA PRO A 291 14.06 -1.96 -12.46
C PRO A 291 15.07 -2.60 -13.41
N LEU A 292 14.61 -3.48 -14.30
CA LEU A 292 15.48 -4.16 -15.27
C LEU A 292 15.13 -3.70 -16.69
N LEU A 293 16.14 -3.29 -17.45
CA LEU A 293 16.03 -3.06 -18.89
C LEU A 293 16.55 -4.28 -19.65
N GLU A 294 15.78 -4.74 -20.63
CA GLU A 294 16.26 -5.74 -21.56
C GLU A 294 17.23 -5.08 -22.55
N VAL A 295 18.40 -5.69 -22.73
CA VAL A 295 19.46 -5.19 -23.60
C VAL A 295 19.58 -6.13 -24.79
N GLU A 296 19.19 -5.65 -25.96
CA GLU A 296 19.37 -6.34 -27.23
C GLU A 296 20.54 -5.70 -28.00
N MET A 297 21.43 -6.53 -28.54
CA MET A 297 22.57 -6.07 -29.35
C MET A 297 22.43 -6.61 -30.78
N ASP A 298 22.92 -5.85 -31.77
CA ASP A 298 22.79 -6.23 -33.18
C ASP A 298 23.59 -7.51 -33.54
N HIS A 299 24.53 -7.94 -32.70
CA HIS A 299 25.44 -9.06 -32.97
C HIS A 299 25.47 -10.04 -31.79
N ASP A 300 25.42 -11.34 -32.09
CA ASP A 300 25.45 -12.43 -31.09
C ASP A 300 26.73 -12.47 -30.22
N ARG A 301 27.80 -11.80 -30.66
CA ARG A 301 29.09 -11.74 -29.95
C ARG A 301 29.16 -10.63 -28.89
N GLY A 302 28.05 -9.95 -28.64
CA GLY A 302 27.99 -8.77 -27.80
C GLY A 302 28.57 -7.52 -28.49
N MET A 303 28.73 -6.45 -27.72
CA MET A 303 29.21 -5.16 -28.23
C MET A 303 30.75 -5.14 -28.31
N VAL A 304 31.27 -5.57 -29.46
CA VAL A 304 32.73 -5.69 -29.71
C VAL A 304 33.13 -4.85 -30.91
N PHE A 305 34.07 -3.93 -30.70
CA PHE A 305 34.62 -3.06 -31.74
C PHE A 305 35.96 -3.62 -32.24
N TYR A 306 36.15 -3.62 -33.56
CA TYR A 306 37.41 -3.97 -34.21
C TYR A 306 37.90 -2.77 -35.01
N SER A 307 39.06 -2.22 -34.64
CA SER A 307 39.71 -1.15 -35.39
C SER A 307 41.19 -1.48 -35.56
N VAL A 308 41.77 -0.97 -36.64
CA VAL A 308 43.18 -1.08 -36.98
C VAL A 308 43.81 0.30 -37.08
N ALA A 309 45.11 0.40 -36.82
CA ALA A 309 45.81 1.69 -36.87
C ALA A 309 45.74 2.37 -38.25
N SER A 310 45.57 1.60 -39.33
CA SER A 310 45.38 2.13 -40.69
C SER A 310 44.07 2.90 -40.86
N ASP A 311 43.10 2.75 -39.95
CA ASP A 311 41.84 3.50 -39.98
C ASP A 311 42.06 5.01 -39.76
N LEU A 312 43.23 5.40 -39.22
CA LEU A 312 43.66 6.79 -39.09
C LEU A 312 44.25 7.37 -40.38
N LEU A 313 44.43 6.57 -41.43
CA LEU A 313 44.93 7.04 -42.71
C LEU A 313 43.74 7.50 -43.59
N PRO A 314 43.73 8.74 -44.11
CA PRO A 314 42.67 9.18 -45.00
C PRO A 314 42.73 8.41 -46.33
N ALA A 315 41.56 8.19 -46.93
CA ALA A 315 41.45 7.56 -48.26
C ALA A 315 42.19 8.33 -49.38
N ARG A 316 42.53 9.61 -49.15
CA ARG A 316 43.34 10.43 -50.05
C ARG A 316 44.68 10.77 -49.38
N PRO A 317 45.82 10.43 -50.00
CA PRO A 317 47.14 10.49 -49.35
C PRO A 317 47.65 11.91 -49.01
N PHE A 318 46.97 12.96 -49.46
CA PHE A 318 47.40 14.36 -49.27
C PHE A 318 46.83 15.06 -48.02
N TYR A 319 46.00 14.38 -47.22
CA TYR A 319 45.27 15.02 -46.10
C TYR A 319 45.90 14.79 -44.70
N GLY A 320 47.10 14.21 -44.62
CA GLY A 320 47.76 13.93 -43.32
C GLY A 320 47.04 12.85 -42.50
N VAL A 321 47.58 12.46 -41.34
CA VAL A 321 46.96 11.43 -40.49
C VAL A 321 45.74 12.02 -39.77
N LEU A 322 44.63 11.28 -39.73
CA LEU A 322 43.41 11.67 -39.00
C LEU A 322 43.68 11.72 -37.49
N THR A 323 43.03 12.66 -36.80
CA THR A 323 43.11 12.77 -35.34
C THR A 323 42.34 11.67 -34.63
N ASP A 324 41.29 11.17 -35.27
CA ASP A 324 40.28 10.26 -34.73
C ASP A 324 39.72 9.42 -35.90
N SER A 325 39.44 8.15 -35.62
CA SER A 325 38.52 7.32 -36.42
C SER A 325 37.49 6.68 -35.49
N VAL A 326 36.20 6.85 -35.78
CA VAL A 326 35.09 6.37 -34.93
C VAL A 326 34.40 5.17 -35.54
N ILE A 327 34.23 4.11 -34.74
CA ILE A 327 33.33 3.00 -35.03
C ILE A 327 32.18 3.05 -34.05
N THR A 328 30.95 3.18 -34.55
CA THR A 328 29.75 3.23 -33.71
C THR A 328 28.92 1.98 -33.88
N GLN A 329 28.53 1.37 -32.76
CA GLN A 329 27.55 0.28 -32.69
C GLN A 329 26.35 0.73 -31.87
N SER A 330 25.20 0.13 -32.13
CA SER A 330 23.98 0.42 -31.39
C SER A 330 23.58 -0.77 -30.53
N LEU A 331 22.98 -0.48 -29.39
CA LEU A 331 22.21 -1.45 -28.61
C LEU A 331 20.82 -0.89 -28.37
N LYS A 332 19.86 -1.78 -28.19
CA LYS A 332 18.47 -1.45 -27.93
C LYS A 332 18.16 -1.79 -26.48
N LEU A 333 17.70 -0.79 -25.73
CA LEU A 333 17.17 -0.94 -24.40
C LEU A 333 15.65 -1.03 -24.48
N THR A 334 15.05 -2.07 -23.91
CA THR A 334 13.58 -2.25 -23.87
C THR A 334 13.10 -2.29 -22.42
N ASN A 335 12.10 -1.48 -22.08
CA ASN A 335 11.44 -1.58 -20.78
C ASN A 335 10.34 -2.66 -20.82
N CYS A 336 10.66 -3.85 -20.32
CA CYS A 336 9.72 -4.96 -20.21
C CYS A 336 8.91 -4.96 -18.91
N THR A 337 9.12 -3.97 -18.04
CA THR A 337 8.37 -3.82 -16.79
C THR A 337 7.01 -3.14 -17.02
N LYS A 338 6.14 -3.20 -16.00
CA LYS A 338 4.80 -2.56 -16.02
C LYS A 338 4.83 -1.10 -15.55
N VAL A 339 6.01 -0.55 -15.28
CA VAL A 339 6.21 0.79 -14.71
C VAL A 339 7.20 1.60 -15.54
N PRO A 340 7.11 2.94 -15.58
CA PRO A 340 8.14 3.78 -16.18
C PRO A 340 9.46 3.63 -15.41
N LEU A 341 10.56 3.46 -16.15
CA LEU A 341 11.90 3.38 -15.57
C LEU A 341 12.65 4.67 -15.85
N HIS A 342 13.15 5.28 -14.77
CA HIS A 342 14.02 6.43 -14.82
C HIS A 342 15.46 5.96 -14.59
N PHE A 343 16.38 6.31 -15.47
CA PHE A 343 17.76 5.82 -15.40
C PHE A 343 18.75 6.78 -16.07
N ARG A 344 20.03 6.60 -15.78
CA ARG A 344 21.16 7.25 -16.45
C ARG A 344 22.12 6.22 -17.01
N LEU A 345 22.81 6.60 -18.07
CA LEU A 345 23.79 5.77 -18.76
C LEU A 345 25.16 6.41 -18.65
N PHE A 346 26.14 5.64 -18.18
CA PHE A 346 27.52 6.08 -18.16
C PHE A 346 28.47 4.90 -18.34
N LEU A 347 29.69 5.21 -18.74
CA LEU A 347 30.75 4.22 -18.80
C LEU A 347 31.52 4.25 -17.48
N SER A 348 31.96 3.08 -16.99
CA SER A 348 32.61 2.98 -15.68
C SER A 348 33.90 3.79 -15.53
N THR A 349 34.52 4.19 -16.64
CA THR A 349 35.68 5.10 -16.63
C THR A 349 35.38 6.33 -17.50
N PRO A 350 35.69 7.55 -17.03
CA PRO A 350 35.39 8.76 -17.78
C PRO A 350 36.33 8.92 -18.99
N SER A 351 35.85 8.47 -20.16
CA SER A 351 36.33 8.76 -21.53
C SER A 351 37.67 8.18 -22.04
N THR A 352 37.69 7.97 -23.36
CA THR A 352 38.63 7.22 -24.22
C THR A 352 38.92 5.77 -23.79
N PRO A 353 38.82 4.80 -24.72
CA PRO A 353 38.46 4.97 -26.13
C PRO A 353 36.94 4.99 -26.39
N PHE A 354 36.09 4.77 -25.39
CA PHE A 354 34.64 4.69 -25.63
C PHE A 354 33.90 5.99 -25.29
N SER A 355 32.82 6.25 -26.04
CA SER A 355 31.87 7.32 -25.78
C SER A 355 30.43 6.87 -25.96
N LEU A 356 29.51 7.53 -25.25
CA LEU A 356 28.06 7.29 -25.34
C LEU A 356 27.37 8.43 -26.06
N SER A 357 26.47 8.08 -26.98
CA SER A 357 25.51 9.02 -27.55
C SER A 357 24.12 8.38 -27.53
N SER A 358 23.16 9.03 -26.88
CA SER A 358 21.76 8.60 -26.87
C SER A 358 20.99 9.32 -27.97
N ALA A 359 20.24 8.58 -28.80
CA ALA A 359 19.33 9.17 -29.77
C ALA A 359 17.94 9.31 -29.10
N ASP A 360 17.58 10.56 -28.80
CA ASP A 360 16.41 10.98 -28.02
C ASP A 360 15.07 10.29 -28.43
N PRO A 361 14.29 9.70 -27.50
CA PRO A 361 12.90 9.34 -27.74
C PRO A 361 12.03 10.59 -27.55
N LYS A 362 12.05 11.47 -28.55
CA LYS A 362 11.19 12.67 -28.75
C LYS A 362 11.62 13.94 -27.97
N LYS A 363 12.15 14.89 -28.74
CA LYS A 363 12.03 16.36 -28.60
C LYS A 363 11.52 16.85 -27.24
N SER A 364 12.46 17.30 -26.42
CA SER A 364 12.37 18.50 -25.58
C SER A 364 11.10 19.33 -25.86
N THR A 365 10.05 19.13 -25.06
CA THR A 365 8.98 20.10 -24.92
C THR A 365 9.56 21.29 -24.18
N LYS A 366 9.97 22.30 -24.93
CA LYS A 366 10.23 23.64 -24.40
C LYS A 366 9.01 24.11 -23.61
N THR A 367 9.09 24.05 -22.29
CA THR A 367 8.36 24.98 -21.43
C THR A 367 9.40 25.84 -20.72
N SER A 368 9.30 27.12 -21.03
CA SER A 368 10.15 28.20 -20.59
C SER A 368 10.05 28.42 -19.08
N HIS A 369 11.19 28.77 -18.48
CA HIS A 369 11.39 29.35 -17.16
C HIS A 369 11.46 28.40 -15.96
N SER A 370 12.68 27.97 -15.64
CA SER A 370 13.32 28.40 -14.38
C SER A 370 14.83 28.20 -14.50
N LYS A 371 15.60 29.29 -14.37
CA LYS A 371 17.04 29.20 -14.11
C LYS A 371 17.19 28.82 -12.64
N LYS A 372 17.51 27.57 -12.37
CA LYS A 372 18.09 27.16 -11.09
C LYS A 372 19.37 26.42 -11.43
N GLU A 373 20.45 26.82 -10.78
CA GLU A 373 21.80 26.29 -10.92
C GLU A 373 21.77 24.76 -10.74
N GLU A 374 21.77 24.02 -11.84
CA GLU A 374 21.94 22.58 -11.85
C GLU A 374 23.43 22.29 -11.68
N ARG A 375 23.78 21.68 -10.54
CA ARG A 375 24.97 20.82 -10.48
C ARG A 375 24.94 19.91 -11.70
N GLU A 376 26.07 19.76 -12.37
CA GLU A 376 26.30 18.95 -13.58
C GLU A 376 25.81 17.49 -13.44
N GLN A 377 24.51 17.26 -13.44
CA GLN A 377 23.90 15.94 -13.44
C GLN A 377 23.57 15.60 -14.90
N GLN A 378 24.14 14.49 -15.38
CA GLN A 378 23.83 13.95 -16.69
C GLN A 378 22.31 13.80 -16.89
N PRO A 379 21.79 13.99 -18.11
CA PRO A 379 20.36 13.94 -18.36
C PRO A 379 19.78 12.56 -18.00
N GLN A 380 18.77 12.55 -17.15
CA GLN A 380 18.04 11.35 -16.75
C GLN A 380 17.09 10.93 -17.88
N HIS A 381 17.20 9.68 -18.34
CA HIS A 381 16.32 9.09 -19.34
C HIS A 381 15.08 8.46 -18.69
N VAL A 382 13.97 8.41 -19.45
CA VAL A 382 12.73 7.77 -19.04
C VAL A 382 12.26 6.82 -20.14
N LEU A 383 12.06 5.55 -19.81
CA LEU A 383 11.43 4.56 -20.69
C LEU A 383 10.11 4.10 -20.09
N TYR A 384 9.00 4.33 -20.80
CA TYR A 384 7.70 3.80 -20.40
C TYR A 384 7.57 2.30 -20.72
N PRO A 385 6.62 1.58 -20.10
CA PRO A 385 6.38 0.18 -20.40
C PRO A 385 6.29 -0.11 -21.89
N GLN A 386 6.97 -1.16 -22.33
CA GLN A 386 7.03 -1.64 -23.72
C GLN A 386 7.67 -0.66 -24.71
N GLN A 387 8.28 0.43 -24.25
CA GLN A 387 9.08 1.31 -25.09
C GLN A 387 10.52 0.82 -25.20
N ASN A 388 11.15 1.20 -26.31
CA ASN A 388 12.55 0.96 -26.55
C ASN A 388 13.31 2.27 -26.82
N MET A 389 14.61 2.25 -26.56
CA MET A 389 15.55 3.32 -26.85
C MET A 389 16.79 2.73 -27.51
N LEU A 390 17.28 3.39 -28.56
CA LEU A 390 18.53 3.02 -29.22
C LEU A 390 19.67 3.84 -28.62
N VAL A 391 20.65 3.14 -28.02
CA VAL A 391 21.86 3.74 -27.47
C VAL A 391 23.00 3.45 -28.43
N LYS A 392 23.74 4.50 -28.82
CA LYS A 392 24.92 4.37 -29.67
C LYS A 392 26.17 4.46 -28.80
N VAL A 393 26.99 3.42 -28.87
CA VAL A 393 28.29 3.36 -28.23
C VAL A 393 29.34 3.47 -29.33
N SER A 394 30.30 4.37 -29.15
CA SER A 394 31.34 4.61 -30.13
C SER A 394 32.70 4.28 -29.55
N PHE A 395 33.54 3.64 -30.36
CA PHE A 395 34.95 3.44 -30.09
C PHE A 395 35.75 4.43 -30.95
N HIS A 396 36.58 5.23 -30.30
CA HIS A 396 37.44 6.24 -30.91
C HIS A 396 38.85 5.71 -30.99
N THR A 397 39.31 5.40 -32.19
CA THR A 397 40.71 5.14 -32.47
C THR A 397 41.42 6.48 -32.58
N THR A 398 42.42 6.72 -31.74
CA THR A 398 43.25 7.93 -31.76
C THR A 398 44.73 7.57 -31.75
N LEU A 399 45.59 8.51 -32.15
CA LEU A 399 47.05 8.32 -32.10
C LEU A 399 47.57 8.07 -30.67
N GLU A 400 46.88 8.59 -29.66
CA GLU A 400 47.23 8.37 -28.26
C GLU A 400 47.12 6.89 -27.88
N LEU A 401 46.10 6.18 -28.39
CA LEU A 401 45.92 4.75 -28.10
C LEU A 401 47.11 3.91 -28.56
N LEU A 402 47.73 4.29 -29.67
CA LEU A 402 48.89 3.57 -30.23
C LEU A 402 50.11 3.66 -29.32
N ARG A 403 50.21 4.68 -28.45
CA ARG A 403 51.34 4.84 -27.53
C ARG A 403 51.34 3.77 -26.43
N TYR A 404 50.17 3.25 -26.05
CA TYR A 404 50.06 2.24 -25.00
C TYR A 404 50.74 0.91 -25.35
N GLN A 405 51.00 0.63 -26.63
CA GLN A 405 51.73 -0.58 -27.04
C GLN A 405 53.18 -0.64 -26.54
N HIS A 406 53.74 0.51 -26.13
CA HIS A 406 55.12 0.65 -25.67
C HIS A 406 55.22 0.91 -24.16
N LEU A 407 54.09 1.03 -23.46
CA LEU A 407 54.08 1.29 -22.02
C LEU A 407 54.18 -0.02 -21.23
N PRO A 408 54.89 -0.02 -20.09
CA PRO A 408 54.90 -1.17 -19.18
C PRO A 408 53.52 -1.35 -18.52
N GLU A 409 53.20 -2.57 -18.10
CA GLU A 409 51.89 -2.92 -17.51
C GLU A 409 51.49 -2.02 -16.33
N THR A 410 52.47 -1.52 -15.58
CA THR A 410 52.28 -0.61 -14.44
C THR A 410 51.76 0.79 -14.81
N GLN A 411 51.79 1.15 -16.10
CA GLN A 411 51.34 2.45 -16.62
C GLN A 411 50.11 2.34 -17.53
N LEU A 412 49.50 1.15 -17.63
CA LEU A 412 48.31 0.93 -18.45
C LEU A 412 47.04 1.42 -17.74
N LEU A 413 46.08 1.90 -18.53
CA LEU A 413 44.76 2.30 -18.03
C LEU A 413 43.99 1.08 -17.49
N PRO A 414 43.13 1.26 -16.47
CA PRO A 414 42.22 0.20 -16.01
C PRO A 414 41.38 -0.35 -17.17
N GLY A 415 41.38 -1.68 -17.34
CA GLY A 415 40.65 -2.35 -18.43
C GLY A 415 41.43 -2.50 -19.75
N LEU A 416 42.65 -1.97 -19.86
CA LEU A 416 43.54 -2.13 -21.01
C LEU A 416 44.48 -3.34 -20.85
N GLN A 417 44.54 -4.19 -21.87
CA GLN A 417 45.47 -5.32 -21.97
C GLN A 417 46.22 -5.27 -23.30
N VAL A 418 47.53 -5.50 -23.26
CA VAL A 418 48.36 -5.66 -24.45
C VAL A 418 48.57 -7.16 -24.68
N LEU A 419 48.01 -7.69 -25.76
CA LEU A 419 48.14 -9.08 -26.15
C LEU A 419 49.19 -9.22 -27.24
N GLN A 420 50.09 -10.19 -27.11
CA GLN A 420 51.04 -10.55 -28.15
C GLN A 420 50.58 -11.84 -28.82
N LEU A 421 50.45 -11.81 -30.14
CA LEU A 421 50.08 -12.96 -30.96
C LEU A 421 51.34 -13.74 -31.35
N ASP A 422 51.18 -15.02 -31.68
CA ASP A 422 52.28 -15.94 -32.03
C ASP A 422 53.08 -15.48 -33.26
N ASN A 423 52.45 -14.67 -34.13
CA ASN A 423 53.06 -14.05 -35.30
C ASN A 423 53.89 -12.79 -34.97
N GLY A 424 53.99 -12.40 -33.70
CA GLY A 424 54.71 -11.20 -33.24
C GLY A 424 53.87 -9.91 -33.26
N GLU A 425 52.63 -9.95 -33.74
CA GLU A 425 51.73 -8.79 -33.73
C GLU A 425 51.24 -8.48 -32.32
N ARG A 426 51.03 -7.20 -32.03
CA ARG A 426 50.47 -6.72 -30.76
C ARG A 426 49.04 -6.23 -30.95
N LYS A 427 48.16 -6.61 -30.04
CA LYS A 427 46.77 -6.19 -30.01
C LYS A 427 46.45 -5.50 -28.68
N LEU A 428 45.87 -4.30 -28.75
CA LEU A 428 45.33 -3.61 -27.59
C LEU A 428 43.89 -4.05 -27.39
N LYS A 429 43.56 -4.56 -26.19
CA LYS A 429 42.21 -4.93 -25.79
C LYS A 429 41.75 -3.99 -24.68
N PHE A 430 40.70 -3.23 -24.95
CA PHE A 430 40.05 -2.34 -23.99
C PHE A 430 38.73 -2.99 -23.53
N ASN A 431 38.53 -3.10 -22.23
CA ASN A 431 37.28 -3.56 -21.64
C ASN A 431 36.69 -2.44 -20.79
N GLN A 432 35.43 -2.12 -21.02
CA GLN A 432 34.71 -1.12 -20.25
C GLN A 432 33.25 -1.53 -20.14
N ASN A 433 32.68 -1.32 -18.95
CA ASN A 433 31.30 -1.64 -18.67
C ASN A 433 30.41 -0.42 -18.96
N LEU A 434 29.26 -0.68 -19.60
CA LEU A 434 28.17 0.28 -19.69
C LEU A 434 27.30 0.09 -18.46
N VAL A 435 27.17 1.14 -17.64
CA VAL A 435 26.38 1.10 -16.42
C VAL A 435 25.07 1.82 -16.65
N ILE A 436 23.97 1.11 -16.40
CA ILE A 436 22.61 1.63 -16.31
C ILE A 436 22.32 1.82 -14.83
N GLU A 437 22.20 3.06 -14.37
CA GLU A 437 21.82 3.34 -12.99
C GLU A 437 20.41 3.87 -12.93
N HIS A 438 19.57 3.18 -12.17
CA HIS A 438 18.17 3.50 -11.99
C HIS A 438 17.98 4.57 -10.89
N SER A 439 16.80 5.19 -10.85
CA SER A 439 16.48 6.26 -9.88
C SER A 439 16.53 5.84 -8.41
N ASN A 440 16.45 4.53 -8.14
CA ASN A 440 16.64 3.92 -6.82
C ASN A 440 18.13 3.58 -6.52
N TYR A 441 19.06 4.06 -7.35
CA TYR A 441 20.51 3.84 -7.27
C TYR A 441 20.96 2.39 -7.50
N THR A 442 20.07 1.48 -7.93
CA THR A 442 20.49 0.15 -8.37
C THR A 442 21.14 0.23 -9.75
N THR A 443 22.21 -0.54 -9.94
CA THR A 443 22.97 -0.56 -11.19
C THR A 443 22.79 -1.89 -11.93
N GLN A 444 22.57 -1.81 -13.24
CA GLN A 444 22.67 -2.91 -14.19
C GLN A 444 23.91 -2.68 -15.07
N VAL A 445 24.73 -3.73 -15.24
CA VAL A 445 26.01 -3.70 -15.99
C VAL A 445 25.92 -4.55 -17.24
#